data_AF-A0A0M8SPU2-F1
#
_entry.id   AF-A0A0M8SPU2-F1
#
_cell.length_a   1.000
_cell.length_b   1.000
_cell.length_c   1.000
_cell.angle_alpha   90.00
_cell.angle_beta   90.00
_cell.angle_gamma   90.00
#
_symmetry.space_group_name_H-M   'P 1'
#
loop_
_entity.id
_entity.type
_entity.pdbx_description
1 polymer ?
#
loop_
_entity_poly.entity_id
_entity_poly.type
_entity_poly.pdbx_seq_one_letter_code
_entity_poly.pdbx_strand_id
1 'polypeptide(L)'
;MQLLRRVLTFPAPQPVARSWARIDTWMQRHAPACHALLAPPADPAEVEAAQEAMGLRFPTDLLESLACHDGITKWATLLPGRPPMSVAGILGHWQMCVEIDGDEPDLTEVDGYDEPWWHPLWIPWAQSDGDSQVIDMREGPGQGRLGDAAHDDTGHFDDGWPCLSTYLTAVADAFDHGTAVDGRVPFLTSKGGLWWDRPGVTELNGEPLGPAPTTRTTPSPSRP
;
A
#
# COMPACT_ATOMS: atom_id res chain seq x y z
N MET A 1 4.29 27.77 19.69
CA MET A 1 3.18 27.64 18.72
C MET A 1 2.53 26.29 18.97
N GLN A 2 1.23 26.23 19.30
CA GLN A 2 0.51 24.96 19.41
C GLN A 2 0.50 24.30 18.03
N LEU A 3 1.29 23.25 17.83
CA LEU A 3 1.06 22.34 16.70
C LEU A 3 -0.34 21.77 16.91
N LEU A 4 -1.27 22.14 16.03
CA LEU A 4 -2.48 21.35 15.84
C LEU A 4 -1.99 19.98 15.35
N ARG A 5 -1.89 19.00 16.26
CA ARG A 5 -1.79 17.60 15.86
C ARG A 5 -3.06 17.32 15.07
N ARG A 6 -2.93 17.12 13.76
CA ARG A 6 -4.01 16.66 12.92
C ARG A 6 -4.50 15.34 13.51
N VAL A 7 -5.74 15.30 13.97
CA VAL A 7 -6.33 14.04 14.44
C VAL A 7 -6.68 13.24 13.19
N LEU A 8 -5.80 12.33 12.79
CA LEU A 8 -6.10 11.35 11.77
C LEU A 8 -7.23 10.46 12.30
N THR A 9 -8.31 10.36 11.53
CA THR A 9 -9.44 9.48 11.85
C THR A 9 -9.36 8.29 10.91
N PHE A 10 -9.15 7.11 11.49
CA PHE A 10 -9.04 5.87 10.75
C PHE A 10 -10.33 5.04 10.87
N PRO A 11 -10.69 4.24 9.85
CA PRO A 11 -11.75 3.26 10.00
C PRO A 11 -11.35 2.21 11.03
N ALA A 12 -12.33 1.54 11.64
CA ALA A 12 -12.05 0.39 12.47
C ALA A 12 -11.45 -0.74 11.60
N PRO A 13 -10.30 -1.33 11.96
CA PRO A 13 -9.67 -2.35 11.15
C PRO A 13 -10.58 -3.59 11.00
N GLN A 14 -10.56 -4.15 9.79
CA GLN A 14 -11.16 -5.45 9.47
C GLN A 14 -10.06 -6.46 9.14
N PRO A 15 -10.35 -7.78 9.18
CA PRO A 15 -9.40 -8.79 8.70
C PRO A 15 -8.94 -8.46 7.28
N VAL A 16 -7.65 -8.59 7.01
CA VAL A 16 -7.06 -8.19 5.73
C VAL A 16 -7.69 -8.95 4.58
N ALA A 17 -7.93 -10.25 4.75
CA ALA A 17 -8.62 -11.08 3.77
C ALA A 17 -10.03 -10.57 3.42
N ARG A 18 -10.74 -9.95 4.38
CA ARG A 18 -12.07 -9.37 4.12
C ARG A 18 -11.98 -8.10 3.27
N SER A 19 -10.99 -7.25 3.54
CA SER A 19 -10.74 -6.05 2.73
C SER A 19 -10.33 -6.42 1.31
N TRP A 20 -9.44 -7.39 1.13
CA TRP A 20 -9.08 -7.93 -0.18
C TRP A 20 -10.29 -8.49 -0.94
N ALA A 21 -11.13 -9.31 -0.31
CA ALA A 21 -12.32 -9.85 -0.97
C ALA A 21 -13.28 -8.74 -1.51
N ARG A 22 -13.37 -7.60 -0.81
CA ARG A 22 -14.15 -6.44 -1.27
C ARG A 22 -13.48 -5.76 -2.47
N ILE A 23 -12.17 -5.55 -2.39
CA ILE A 23 -11.36 -4.97 -3.46
C ILE A 23 -11.44 -5.85 -4.72
N ASP A 24 -11.27 -7.17 -4.58
CA ASP A 24 -11.36 -8.14 -5.68
C ASP A 24 -12.72 -8.11 -6.35
N THR A 25 -13.79 -8.18 -5.55
CA THR A 25 -15.17 -8.13 -6.06
C THR A 25 -15.40 -6.86 -6.88
N TRP A 26 -14.88 -5.73 -6.40
CA TRP A 26 -15.00 -4.46 -7.10
C TRP A 26 -14.19 -4.46 -8.40
N MET A 27 -12.91 -4.87 -8.36
CA MET A 27 -12.04 -4.87 -9.54
C MET A 27 -12.53 -5.86 -10.61
N GLN A 28 -12.99 -7.06 -10.23
CA GLN A 28 -13.58 -8.03 -11.16
C GLN A 28 -14.75 -7.43 -11.94
N ARG A 29 -15.54 -6.57 -11.29
CA ARG A 29 -16.72 -5.95 -11.88
C ARG A 29 -16.40 -4.72 -12.72
N HIS A 30 -15.50 -3.86 -12.25
CA HIS A 30 -15.32 -2.52 -12.78
C HIS A 30 -13.99 -2.31 -13.51
N ALA A 31 -12.96 -3.10 -13.18
CA ALA A 31 -11.62 -3.01 -13.74
C ALA A 31 -11.01 -4.42 -13.91
N PRO A 32 -11.62 -5.33 -14.68
CA PRO A 32 -11.19 -6.74 -14.76
C PRO A 32 -9.76 -6.89 -15.31
N ALA A 33 -9.32 -5.97 -16.17
CA ALA A 33 -7.93 -5.92 -16.64
C ALA A 33 -6.95 -5.60 -15.50
N CYS A 34 -7.33 -4.76 -14.54
CA CYS A 34 -6.55 -4.48 -13.34
C CYS A 34 -6.58 -5.65 -12.35
N HIS A 35 -7.73 -6.28 -12.14
CA HIS A 35 -7.83 -7.49 -11.31
C HIS A 35 -6.89 -8.60 -11.81
N ALA A 36 -6.79 -8.78 -13.13
CA ALA A 36 -5.89 -9.77 -13.73
C ALA A 36 -4.39 -9.48 -13.50
N LEU A 37 -4.02 -8.29 -13.00
CA LEU A 37 -2.65 -7.96 -12.64
C LEU A 37 -2.29 -8.37 -11.21
N LEU A 38 -3.27 -8.58 -10.34
CA LEU A 38 -3.02 -9.11 -9.00
C LEU A 38 -2.45 -10.53 -9.13
N ALA A 39 -1.32 -10.78 -8.47
CA ALA A 39 -0.72 -12.10 -8.46
C ALA A 39 -1.60 -13.09 -7.67
N PRO A 40 -1.51 -14.40 -7.93
CA PRO A 40 -2.08 -15.40 -7.02
C PRO A 40 -1.46 -15.28 -5.61
N PRO A 41 -2.03 -15.97 -4.60
CA PRO A 41 -1.43 -16.07 -3.27
C PRO A 41 0.04 -16.49 -3.30
N ALA A 42 0.84 -15.92 -2.39
CA ALA A 42 2.25 -16.26 -2.24
C ALA A 42 2.44 -17.72 -1.79
N ASP A 43 3.55 -18.33 -2.21
CA ASP A 43 3.95 -19.65 -1.69
C ASP A 43 4.38 -19.49 -0.22
N PRO A 44 3.74 -20.20 0.74
CA PRO A 44 4.15 -20.16 2.14
C PRO A 44 5.62 -20.51 2.37
N ALA A 45 6.22 -21.35 1.51
CA ALA A 45 7.65 -21.69 1.61
C ALA A 45 8.55 -20.50 1.24
N GLU A 46 8.17 -19.71 0.23
CA GLU A 46 8.89 -18.48 -0.12
C GLU A 46 8.75 -17.42 0.97
N VAL A 47 7.57 -17.31 1.60
CA VAL A 47 7.34 -16.41 2.74
C VAL A 47 8.23 -16.78 3.93
N GLU A 48 8.34 -18.07 4.25
CA GLU A 48 9.23 -18.50 5.34
C GLU A 48 10.70 -18.27 5.00
N ALA A 49 11.13 -18.57 3.77
CA ALA A 49 12.49 -18.30 3.32
C ALA A 49 12.85 -16.80 3.37
N ALA A 50 11.93 -15.91 3.01
CA ALA A 50 12.14 -14.47 3.10
C ALA A 50 12.27 -14.00 4.56
N GLN A 51 11.41 -14.49 5.45
CA GLN A 51 11.50 -14.20 6.89
C GLN A 51 12.84 -14.68 7.49
N GLU A 52 13.29 -15.89 7.13
CA GLU A 52 14.59 -16.42 7.54
C GLU A 52 15.75 -15.56 7.02
N ALA A 53 15.73 -15.20 5.72
CA ALA A 53 16.77 -14.39 5.09
C ALA A 53 16.85 -12.97 5.67
N MET A 54 15.72 -12.37 6.01
CA MET A 54 15.64 -11.04 6.64
C MET A 54 15.94 -11.09 8.14
N GLY A 55 15.91 -12.26 8.77
CA GLY A 55 15.98 -12.41 10.22
C GLY A 55 14.78 -11.78 10.94
N LEU A 56 13.62 -11.71 10.28
CA LEU A 56 12.41 -11.02 10.75
C LEU A 56 11.17 -11.87 10.57
N ARG A 57 10.20 -11.69 11.46
CA ARG A 57 8.86 -12.25 11.26
C ARG A 57 7.97 -11.20 10.62
N PHE A 58 7.24 -11.59 9.58
CA PHE A 58 6.24 -10.72 8.98
C PHE A 58 5.04 -10.59 9.92
N PRO A 59 4.47 -9.39 10.06
CA PRO A 59 3.27 -9.18 10.87
C PRO A 59 2.09 -9.91 10.24
N THR A 60 1.12 -10.32 11.08
CA THR A 60 -0.07 -11.07 10.65
C THR A 60 -0.80 -10.41 9.48
N ASP A 61 -0.96 -9.08 9.51
CA ASP A 61 -1.63 -8.35 8.44
C ASP A 61 -0.93 -8.52 7.09
N LEU A 62 0.42 -8.52 7.05
CA LEU A 62 1.18 -8.73 5.81
C LEU A 62 1.06 -10.18 5.33
N LEU A 63 1.14 -11.15 6.26
CA LEU A 63 0.95 -12.57 5.95
C LEU A 63 -0.44 -12.84 5.34
N GLU A 64 -1.50 -12.25 5.90
CA GLU A 64 -2.85 -12.34 5.34
C GLU A 64 -2.94 -11.67 3.96
N SER A 65 -2.26 -10.53 3.75
CA SER A 65 -2.24 -9.86 2.46
C SER A 65 -1.57 -10.72 1.38
N LEU A 66 -0.39 -11.28 1.69
CA LEU A 66 0.36 -12.16 0.79
C LEU A 66 -0.38 -13.48 0.51
N ALA A 67 -1.16 -13.98 1.47
CA ALA A 67 -2.04 -15.12 1.28
C ALA A 67 -3.26 -14.82 0.38
N CYS A 68 -3.55 -13.54 0.10
CA CYS A 68 -4.51 -13.15 -0.92
C CYS A 68 -3.81 -12.94 -2.27
N HIS A 69 -2.77 -12.11 -2.29
CA HIS A 69 -2.02 -11.77 -3.51
C HIS A 69 -0.54 -11.56 -3.20
N ASP A 70 0.32 -12.22 -3.98
CA ASP A 70 1.77 -12.01 -3.98
C ASP A 70 2.16 -10.75 -4.76
N GLY A 71 1.61 -9.61 -4.37
CA GLY A 71 1.77 -8.32 -5.05
C GLY A 71 1.09 -8.29 -6.43
N ILE A 72 1.76 -7.64 -7.39
CA ILE A 72 1.26 -7.50 -8.76
C ILE A 72 2.25 -8.01 -9.81
N THR A 73 1.72 -8.57 -10.89
CA THR A 73 2.51 -9.16 -11.98
C THR A 73 3.08 -8.12 -12.95
N LYS A 74 2.52 -6.91 -12.96
CA LYS A 74 2.98 -5.78 -13.78
C LYS A 74 2.58 -4.47 -13.10
N TRP A 75 3.43 -3.45 -13.21
CA TRP A 75 3.18 -2.13 -12.65
C TRP A 75 1.78 -1.59 -13.01
N ALA A 76 1.05 -1.21 -11.97
CA ALA A 76 -0.27 -0.58 -12.03
C ALA A 76 -0.60 0.10 -10.70
N THR A 77 -1.44 1.13 -10.73
CA THR A 77 -1.90 1.87 -9.54
C THR A 77 -3.16 1.21 -8.97
N LEU A 78 -3.03 -0.05 -8.54
CA LEU A 78 -4.17 -0.83 -8.01
C LEU A 78 -4.65 -0.34 -6.64
N LEU A 79 -3.73 0.12 -5.81
CA LEU A 79 -3.98 0.70 -4.49
C LEU A 79 -3.51 2.16 -4.48
N PRO A 80 -3.97 2.99 -3.52
CA PRO A 80 -3.46 4.35 -3.37
C PRO A 80 -1.95 4.36 -3.12
N GLY A 81 -1.21 5.13 -3.92
CA GLY A 81 0.24 5.24 -3.78
C GLY A 81 0.97 4.19 -4.59
N ARG A 82 1.74 3.34 -3.93
CA ARG A 82 2.69 2.41 -4.56
C ARG A 82 2.09 1.01 -4.72
N PRO A 83 2.43 0.29 -5.80
CA PRO A 83 1.98 -1.08 -5.98
C PRO A 83 2.54 -2.03 -4.90
N PRO A 84 1.75 -2.99 -4.41
CA PRO A 84 2.23 -4.00 -3.48
C PRO A 84 3.24 -4.92 -4.16
N MET A 85 4.29 -5.28 -3.44
CA MET A 85 5.35 -6.17 -3.92
C MET A 85 5.03 -7.64 -3.63
N SER A 86 5.59 -8.52 -4.47
CA SER A 86 5.68 -9.95 -4.15
C SER A 86 6.67 -10.19 -3.02
N VAL A 87 6.63 -11.36 -2.39
CA VAL A 87 7.61 -11.80 -1.38
C VAL A 87 9.04 -11.64 -1.89
N ALA A 88 9.30 -12.06 -3.12
CA ALA A 88 10.60 -11.90 -3.75
C ALA A 88 11.00 -10.42 -3.92
N GLY A 89 10.04 -9.55 -4.24
CA GLY A 89 10.24 -8.10 -4.32
C GLY A 89 10.54 -7.47 -2.96
N ILE A 90 9.80 -7.87 -1.91
CA ILE A 90 10.02 -7.44 -0.53
C ILE A 90 11.45 -7.77 -0.11
N LEU A 91 11.87 -9.04 -0.27
CA LEU A 91 13.22 -9.49 0.10
C LEU A 91 14.30 -8.76 -0.70
N GLY A 92 14.14 -8.67 -2.02
CA GLY A 92 15.13 -8.05 -2.90
C GLY A 92 15.30 -6.55 -2.63
N HIS A 93 14.21 -5.81 -2.41
CA HIS A 93 14.29 -4.40 -2.06
C HIS A 93 14.88 -4.19 -0.67
N TRP A 94 14.50 -5.02 0.32
CA TRP A 94 15.09 -4.97 1.66
C TRP A 94 16.61 -5.20 1.64
N GLN A 95 17.08 -6.21 0.90
CA GLN A 95 18.52 -6.51 0.77
C GLN A 95 19.28 -5.35 0.13
N MET A 96 18.73 -4.77 -0.94
CA MET A 96 19.29 -3.59 -1.61
C MET A 96 19.43 -2.42 -0.63
N CYS A 97 18.40 -2.10 0.14
CA CYS A 97 18.46 -1.00 1.09
C CYS A 97 19.46 -1.26 2.23
N VAL A 98 19.54 -2.48 2.76
CA VAL A 98 20.56 -2.85 3.77
C VAL A 98 21.98 -2.73 3.21
N GLU A 99 22.21 -3.10 1.95
CA GLU A 99 23.52 -2.97 1.30
C GLU A 99 23.93 -1.50 1.14
N ILE A 100 23.02 -0.65 0.62
CA ILE A 100 23.27 0.79 0.44
C ILE A 100 23.54 1.48 1.79
N ASP A 101 22.74 1.18 2.81
CA ASP A 101 22.91 1.72 4.17
C ASP A 101 24.30 1.37 4.76
N GLY A 102 24.79 0.16 4.48
CA GLY A 102 26.09 -0.31 4.93
C GLY A 102 27.28 0.29 4.18
N ASP A 103 27.10 0.61 2.89
CA ASP A 103 28.15 1.19 2.04
C ASP A 103 28.23 2.72 2.16
N GLU A 104 27.12 3.39 2.48
CA GLU A 104 26.99 4.84 2.60
C GLU A 104 26.53 5.27 4.01
N PRO A 105 27.36 5.12 5.05
CA PRO A 105 26.96 5.40 6.43
C PRO A 105 26.62 6.88 6.69
N ASP A 106 27.04 7.80 5.82
CA ASP A 106 26.69 9.23 5.91
C ASP A 106 25.18 9.48 5.68
N LEU A 107 24.44 8.53 5.08
CA LEU A 107 22.96 8.55 4.99
C LEU A 107 22.27 8.24 6.33
N THR A 108 23.03 7.81 7.34
CA THR A 108 22.53 7.37 8.66
C THR A 108 22.77 8.38 9.77
N GLU A 109 23.42 9.51 9.49
CA GLU A 109 23.59 10.61 10.47
C GLU A 109 22.25 11.31 10.72
N VAL A 110 21.45 10.73 11.61
CA VAL A 110 20.22 11.34 12.09
C VAL A 110 20.54 12.21 13.30
N ASP A 111 20.16 13.50 13.27
CA ASP A 111 19.99 14.25 14.50
C ASP A 111 18.84 13.62 15.29
N GLY A 112 19.02 13.43 16.61
CA GLY A 112 18.30 12.41 17.42
C GLY A 112 16.77 12.49 17.55
N TYR A 113 16.06 13.18 16.66
CA TYR A 113 14.62 13.22 16.52
C TYR A 113 14.08 12.72 15.17
N ASP A 114 14.91 12.61 14.12
CA ASP A 114 14.43 12.18 12.80
C ASP A 114 14.52 10.64 12.63
N GLU A 115 13.86 10.11 11.62
CA GLU A 115 13.98 8.69 11.27
C GLU A 115 15.19 8.49 10.35
N PRO A 116 15.83 7.31 10.32
CA PRO A 116 16.93 7.06 9.40
C PRO A 116 16.44 6.98 7.95
N TRP A 117 17.37 7.07 6.99
CA TRP A 117 17.10 6.72 5.58
C TRP A 117 16.54 5.29 5.45
N TRP A 118 17.18 4.34 6.14
CA TRP A 118 16.71 2.95 6.21
C TRP A 118 16.86 2.36 7.62
N HIS A 119 16.05 1.35 7.92
CA HIS A 119 16.21 0.55 9.13
C HIS A 119 16.00 -0.94 8.81
N PRO A 120 16.87 -1.85 9.27
CA PRO A 120 16.73 -3.28 8.98
C PRO A 120 15.40 -3.89 9.44
N LEU A 121 14.75 -3.32 10.47
CA LEU A 121 13.44 -3.76 10.96
C LEU A 121 12.24 -3.15 10.18
N TRP A 122 12.47 -2.50 9.04
CA TRP A 122 11.39 -2.03 8.17
C TRP A 122 11.14 -3.03 7.05
N ILE A 123 9.89 -3.48 6.91
CA ILE A 123 9.49 -4.40 5.84
C ILE A 123 8.87 -3.58 4.71
N PRO A 124 9.52 -3.45 3.54
CA PRO A 124 8.96 -2.69 2.42
C PRO A 124 7.88 -3.54 1.76
N TRP A 125 6.60 -3.18 1.88
CA TRP A 125 5.51 -4.00 1.35
C TRP A 125 5.00 -3.51 -0.01
N ALA A 126 5.24 -2.23 -0.34
CA ALA A 126 4.87 -1.61 -1.60
C ALA A 126 5.97 -0.65 -2.07
N GLN A 127 6.19 -0.53 -3.39
CA GLN A 127 7.33 0.23 -3.94
C GLN A 127 7.02 0.83 -5.31
N SER A 128 7.54 2.02 -5.59
CA SER A 128 7.63 2.57 -6.95
C SER A 128 8.82 3.52 -7.00
N ASP A 129 9.60 3.46 -8.08
CA ASP A 129 10.66 4.43 -8.38
C ASP A 129 11.67 4.65 -7.23
N GLY A 130 12.01 3.57 -6.51
CA GLY A 130 12.97 3.59 -5.41
C GLY A 130 12.34 3.85 -4.05
N ASP A 131 11.27 4.63 -3.97
CA ASP A 131 10.52 4.84 -2.74
C ASP A 131 9.74 3.60 -2.33
N SER A 132 9.65 3.34 -1.03
CA SER A 132 8.81 2.26 -0.50
C SER A 132 7.87 2.72 0.60
N GLN A 133 6.71 2.07 0.68
CA GLN A 133 5.89 2.08 1.87
C GLN A 133 6.33 0.90 2.74
N VAL A 134 6.66 1.17 3.99
CA VAL A 134 7.28 0.21 4.91
C VAL A 134 6.37 -0.07 6.09
N ILE A 135 6.51 -1.26 6.67
CA ILE A 135 5.91 -1.63 7.95
C ILE A 135 7.02 -1.66 9.01
N ASP A 136 6.87 -0.87 10.07
CA ASP A 136 7.86 -0.74 11.13
C ASP A 136 7.77 -1.90 12.14
N MET A 137 8.77 -2.76 12.21
CA MET A 137 8.80 -3.89 13.14
C MET A 137 9.61 -3.61 14.42
N ARG A 138 10.08 -2.37 14.64
CA ARG A 138 10.75 -1.97 15.88
C ARG A 138 9.81 -2.15 17.07
N GLU A 139 10.33 -2.69 18.17
CA GLU A 139 9.54 -2.91 19.39
C GLU A 139 9.05 -1.58 19.96
N GLY A 140 7.76 -1.53 20.32
CA GLY A 140 7.15 -0.36 20.96
C GLY A 140 5.74 -0.08 20.46
N PRO A 141 5.15 1.05 20.88
CA PRO A 141 3.78 1.40 20.53
C PRO A 141 3.51 1.58 19.04
N GLY A 142 4.57 1.78 18.23
CA GLY A 142 4.50 1.94 16.78
C GLY A 142 4.70 0.65 15.99
N GLN A 143 4.94 -0.50 16.64
CA GLN A 143 5.18 -1.75 15.92
C GLN A 143 3.98 -2.14 15.05
N GLY A 144 4.22 -2.38 13.77
CA GLY A 144 3.21 -2.70 12.76
C GLY A 144 2.63 -1.49 12.02
N ARG A 145 3.01 -0.25 12.38
CA ARG A 145 2.58 0.96 11.67
C ARG A 145 3.18 1.02 10.26
N LEU A 146 2.47 1.67 9.34
CA LEU A 146 2.96 1.99 8.01
C LEU A 146 3.60 3.37 8.02
N GLY A 147 4.66 3.51 7.24
CA GLY A 147 5.26 4.78 6.87
C GLY A 147 5.87 4.70 5.48
N ASP A 148 6.59 5.74 5.11
CA ASP A 148 7.31 5.84 3.85
C ASP A 148 8.81 5.84 4.12
N ALA A 149 9.58 5.16 3.27
CA ALA A 149 11.02 5.32 3.14
C ALA A 149 11.28 5.91 1.75
N ALA A 150 11.68 7.18 1.73
CA ALA A 150 12.02 7.89 0.50
C ALA A 150 13.41 7.44 0.02
N HIS A 151 13.59 7.30 -1.29
CA HIS A 151 14.91 6.93 -1.81
C HIS A 151 15.93 8.06 -1.71
N ASP A 152 15.46 9.31 -1.65
CA ASP A 152 16.26 10.54 -1.64
C ASP A 152 16.13 11.35 -0.32
N ASP A 153 15.46 10.80 0.69
CA ASP A 153 15.26 11.42 2.01
C ASP A 153 15.10 10.35 3.11
N THR A 154 14.80 10.79 4.33
CA THR A 154 14.58 9.96 5.52
C THR A 154 13.23 9.24 5.54
N GLY A 155 13.09 8.29 6.46
CA GLY A 155 11.81 7.65 6.74
C GLY A 155 10.78 8.62 7.36
N HIS A 156 9.50 8.37 7.12
CA HIS A 156 8.41 9.21 7.64
C HIS A 156 7.22 8.37 8.10
N PHE A 157 6.73 8.63 9.32
CA PHE A 157 5.60 7.90 9.90
C PHE A 157 4.51 8.79 10.53
N ASP A 158 4.72 10.11 10.60
CA ASP A 158 3.80 11.03 11.29
C ASP A 158 2.40 11.08 10.66
N ASP A 159 2.34 10.94 9.33
CA ASP A 159 1.09 10.87 8.56
C ASP A 159 0.76 9.42 8.13
N GLY A 160 1.43 8.43 8.72
CA GLY A 160 1.30 7.02 8.40
C GLY A 160 0.04 6.34 8.94
N TRP A 161 -0.14 5.07 8.56
CA TRP A 161 -1.28 4.26 9.00
C TRP A 161 -0.92 3.42 10.23
N PRO A 162 -1.85 3.16 11.16
CA PRO A 162 -1.54 2.41 12.38
C PRO A 162 -1.21 0.93 12.12
N CYS A 163 -1.76 0.35 11.05
CA CYS A 163 -1.49 -1.01 10.60
C CYS A 163 -2.08 -1.26 9.20
N LEU A 164 -1.63 -2.34 8.55
CA LEU A 164 -1.98 -2.64 7.15
C LEU A 164 -3.46 -3.00 7.02
N SER A 165 -4.05 -3.68 8.01
CA SER A 165 -5.49 -3.94 8.08
C SER A 165 -6.32 -2.65 8.08
N THR A 166 -5.88 -1.59 8.76
CA THR A 166 -6.57 -0.30 8.77
C THR A 166 -6.49 0.38 7.40
N TYR A 167 -5.30 0.39 6.78
CA TYR A 167 -5.10 0.93 5.44
C TYR A 167 -5.97 0.21 4.40
N LEU A 168 -5.91 -1.13 4.33
CA LEU A 168 -6.70 -1.91 3.37
C LEU A 168 -8.20 -1.79 3.63
N THR A 169 -8.63 -1.62 4.88
CA THR A 169 -10.04 -1.30 5.19
C THR A 169 -10.46 0.03 4.57
N ALA A 170 -9.62 1.07 4.68
CA ALA A 170 -9.89 2.37 4.06
C ALA A 170 -9.92 2.28 2.53
N VAL A 171 -9.05 1.49 1.91
CA VAL A 171 -9.07 1.23 0.46
C VAL A 171 -10.36 0.55 0.04
N ALA A 172 -10.80 -0.49 0.76
CA ALA A 172 -12.07 -1.15 0.48
C ALA A 172 -13.27 -0.19 0.66
N ASP A 173 -13.25 0.66 1.68
CA ASP A 173 -14.27 1.70 1.90
C ASP A 173 -14.28 2.74 0.76
N ALA A 174 -13.11 3.09 0.21
CA ALA A 174 -13.00 3.98 -0.94
C ALA A 174 -13.69 3.41 -2.19
N PHE A 175 -13.54 2.12 -2.47
CA PHE A 175 -14.29 1.47 -3.55
C PHE A 175 -15.79 1.36 -3.27
N ASP A 176 -16.19 1.11 -2.02
CA ASP A 176 -17.61 0.95 -1.68
C ASP A 176 -18.37 2.28 -1.58
N HIS A 177 -17.69 3.36 -1.20
CA HIS A 177 -18.30 4.61 -0.78
C HIS A 177 -17.71 5.88 -1.42
N GLY A 178 -16.60 5.77 -2.14
CA GLY A 178 -15.91 6.93 -2.74
C GLY A 178 -15.17 7.79 -1.71
N THR A 179 -14.83 7.24 -0.54
CA THR A 179 -14.01 7.93 0.46
C THR A 179 -12.56 8.09 -0.02
N ALA A 180 -11.86 9.09 0.52
CA ALA A 180 -10.45 9.30 0.19
C ALA A 180 -9.53 8.47 1.09
N VAL A 181 -8.42 7.99 0.54
CA VAL A 181 -7.29 7.38 1.26
C VAL A 181 -6.07 8.24 0.96
N ASP A 182 -5.45 8.82 1.99
CA ASP A 182 -4.33 9.77 1.86
C ASP A 182 -4.62 10.91 0.86
N GLY A 183 -5.85 11.41 0.91
CA GLY A 183 -6.32 12.49 0.02
C GLY A 183 -6.57 12.07 -1.43
N ARG A 184 -6.48 10.77 -1.75
CA ARG A 184 -6.70 10.21 -3.10
C ARG A 184 -8.02 9.44 -3.18
N VAL A 185 -8.67 9.48 -4.34
CA VAL A 185 -9.86 8.71 -4.67
C VAL A 185 -9.64 7.94 -5.98
N PRO A 186 -10.35 6.81 -6.19
CA PRO A 186 -10.15 5.99 -7.38
C PRO A 186 -10.86 6.59 -8.61
N PHE A 187 -10.20 6.47 -9.76
CA PHE A 187 -10.69 6.81 -11.10
C PHE A 187 -10.47 5.65 -12.06
N LEU A 188 -11.28 5.58 -13.11
CA LEU A 188 -11.08 4.71 -14.25
C LEU A 188 -10.64 5.54 -15.46
N THR A 189 -9.58 5.09 -16.11
CA THR A 189 -9.16 5.59 -17.43
C THR A 189 -10.14 5.12 -18.51
N SER A 190 -10.08 5.77 -19.68
CA SER A 190 -10.84 5.36 -20.88
C SER A 190 -10.63 3.89 -21.29
N LYS A 191 -9.51 3.28 -20.89
CA LYS A 191 -9.14 1.89 -21.16
C LYS A 191 -9.49 0.92 -20.01
N GLY A 192 -10.19 1.40 -18.98
CA GLY A 192 -10.57 0.59 -17.81
C GLY A 192 -9.42 0.31 -16.83
N GLY A 193 -8.30 1.03 -16.96
CA GLY A 193 -7.23 1.02 -15.97
C GLY A 193 -7.59 1.87 -14.75
N LEU A 194 -7.22 1.41 -13.56
CA LEU A 194 -7.40 2.15 -12.31
C LEU A 194 -6.34 3.26 -12.17
N TRP A 195 -6.72 4.37 -11.55
CA TRP A 195 -5.84 5.47 -11.17
C TRP A 195 -6.28 6.08 -9.85
N TRP A 196 -5.34 6.56 -9.03
CA TRP A 196 -5.63 7.20 -7.74
C TRP A 196 -5.06 8.61 -7.69
N ASP A 197 -5.93 9.59 -7.56
CA ASP A 197 -5.56 11.01 -7.53
C ASP A 197 -6.45 11.81 -6.58
N ARG A 198 -6.12 13.08 -6.41
CA ARG A 198 -6.96 14.02 -5.66
C ARG A 198 -8.36 14.11 -6.26
N PRO A 199 -9.40 14.31 -5.42
CA PRO A 199 -10.74 14.56 -5.91
C PRO A 199 -10.80 15.72 -6.92
N GLY A 200 -11.63 15.56 -7.95
CA GLY A 200 -11.86 16.61 -8.96
C GLY A 200 -10.91 16.58 -10.15
N VAL A 201 -9.93 15.68 -10.19
CA VAL A 201 -9.15 15.42 -11.41
C VAL A 201 -10.05 14.83 -12.49
N THR A 202 -9.90 15.31 -13.73
CA THR A 202 -10.74 14.92 -14.88
C THR A 202 -9.98 14.28 -16.02
N GLU A 203 -8.64 14.33 -16.01
CA GLU A 203 -7.80 13.78 -17.07
C GLU A 203 -6.45 13.29 -16.55
N LEU A 204 -5.86 12.33 -17.25
CA LEU A 204 -4.52 11.78 -17.04
C LEU A 204 -3.79 11.78 -18.37
N ASN A 205 -2.70 12.54 -18.50
CA ASN A 205 -1.93 12.66 -19.74
C ASN A 205 -2.78 13.03 -20.97
N GLY A 206 -3.79 13.89 -20.78
CA GLY A 206 -4.74 14.32 -21.83
C GLY A 206 -5.84 13.31 -22.17
N GLU A 207 -5.90 12.17 -21.49
CA GLU A 207 -6.99 11.19 -21.61
C GLU A 207 -8.03 11.40 -20.49
N PRO A 208 -9.33 11.30 -20.76
CA PRO A 208 -10.36 11.46 -19.74
C PRO A 208 -10.24 10.45 -18.59
N LEU A 209 -10.45 10.94 -17.37
CA LEU A 209 -10.64 10.14 -16.15
C LEU A 209 -12.09 10.23 -15.68
N GLY A 210 -12.72 9.07 -15.51
CA GLY A 210 -14.03 8.96 -14.87
C GLY A 210 -13.89 8.58 -13.40
N PRO A 211 -14.64 9.18 -12.46
CA PRO A 211 -14.69 8.70 -11.09
C PRO A 211 -15.06 7.21 -11.06
N ALA A 212 -14.37 6.42 -10.25
CA ALA A 212 -14.64 5.00 -10.16
C ALA A 212 -16.05 4.75 -9.57
N PRO A 213 -16.84 3.81 -10.12
CA PRO A 213 -18.17 3.50 -9.57
C PRO A 213 -18.08 3.02 -8.13
N THR A 214 -19.04 3.40 -7.29
CA THR A 214 -19.14 2.86 -5.94
C THR A 214 -20.07 1.65 -5.90
N THR A 215 -19.81 0.66 -5.05
CA THR A 215 -20.62 -0.57 -4.95
C THR A 215 -22.11 -0.29 -4.66
N ARG A 216 -22.44 0.84 -4.04
CA ARG A 216 -23.82 1.31 -3.80
C ARG A 216 -24.52 1.91 -5.03
N THR A 217 -23.78 2.28 -6.07
CA THR A 217 -24.32 2.90 -7.28
C THR A 217 -24.53 1.84 -8.36
N THR A 218 -25.41 0.87 -8.10
CA THR A 218 -25.95 0.06 -9.20
C THR A 218 -27.12 0.82 -9.81
N PRO A 219 -27.11 1.20 -11.10
CA PRO A 219 -28.33 1.64 -11.75
C PRO A 219 -29.31 0.47 -11.74
N SER A 220 -30.52 0.72 -11.26
CA SER A 220 -31.63 -0.23 -11.33
C SER A 220 -31.77 -0.72 -12.77
N PRO A 221 -31.93 -2.02 -13.05
CA PRO A 221 -32.18 -2.47 -14.41
C PRO A 221 -33.44 -1.78 -14.92
N SER A 222 -33.31 -1.03 -16.01
CA SER A 222 -34.43 -0.45 -16.73
C SER A 222 -35.39 -1.59 -17.08
N ARG A 223 -36.56 -1.57 -16.43
CA ARG A 223 -37.62 -2.54 -16.66
C ARG A 223 -38.20 -2.29 -18.06
N PRO A 224 -38.47 -3.35 -18.85
CA PRO A 224 -39.00 -3.22 -20.21
C PRO A 224 -40.38 -2.55 -20.24
#